data_AF-A0A661NY55-F1
#
_entry.id   AF-A0A661NY55-F1
#
_cell.length_a   1.000
_cell.length_b   1.000
_cell.length_c   1.000
_cell.angle_alpha   90.00
_cell.angle_beta   90.00
_cell.angle_gamma   90.00
#
_symmetry.space_group_name_H-M   'P 1'
#
loop_
_entity.id
_entity.type
_entity.pdbx_description
1 polymer ?
#
loop_
_entity_poly.entity_id
_entity_poly.type
_entity_poly.pdbx_seq_one_letter_code
_entity_poly.pdbx_strand_id
1 'polypeptide(L)'
;YYQLASLHLKKGNVEVARNIYQQLIDFDISYRDAADRLKELEAGQVPVPQEAGRDEETTAGELPEDAELQEQVVGVMEGFDFLRRIPLFEDMPLAQMKSFYNICEERVFEPAEVIIEQGRPGLALYVLREGQVGVHRQEGDHSSEVAELGPGEYVGEMSLVDEAPTSARVTAKSRVVAFEISRDHFLRFLQANDRFAVRVLRVFVRTLCQRLRDTTAKLAGKEQ
;
A
#
# COMPACT_ATOMS: atom_id res chain seq x y z
N TYR A 1 10.10 -3.33 -7.08
CA TYR A 1 11.55 -3.67 -7.15
C TYR A 1 12.06 -4.41 -5.93
N TYR A 2 11.84 -3.96 -4.69
CA TYR A 2 12.28 -4.72 -3.50
C TYR A 2 11.55 -6.06 -3.35
N GLN A 3 10.22 -6.05 -3.54
CA GLN A 3 9.41 -7.28 -3.58
C GLN A 3 9.84 -8.21 -4.74
N LEU A 4 10.22 -7.63 -5.89
CA LEU A 4 10.75 -8.36 -7.04
C LEU A 4 12.11 -9.03 -6.72
N ALA A 5 13.03 -8.31 -6.07
CA ALA A 5 14.31 -8.87 -5.60
C ALA A 5 14.08 -10.02 -4.60
N SER A 6 13.16 -9.81 -3.65
CA SER A 6 12.80 -10.82 -2.64
C SER A 6 12.18 -12.06 -3.27
N LEU A 7 11.40 -11.89 -4.36
CA LEU A 7 10.83 -12.98 -5.14
C LEU A 7 11.92 -13.76 -5.91
N HIS A 8 12.87 -13.07 -6.55
CA HIS A 8 14.02 -13.72 -7.20
C HIS A 8 14.91 -14.46 -6.20
N LEU A 9 15.06 -13.93 -4.98
CA LEU A 9 15.86 -14.57 -3.93
C LEU A 9 15.22 -15.88 -3.46
N LYS A 10 13.90 -15.91 -3.26
CA LYS A 10 13.16 -17.14 -2.94
C LYS A 10 13.31 -18.24 -4.00
N LYS A 11 13.69 -17.89 -5.23
CA LYS A 11 13.93 -18.82 -6.35
C LYS A 11 15.38 -19.32 -6.47
N GLY A 12 16.28 -18.92 -5.58
CA GLY A 12 17.71 -19.21 -5.74
C GLY A 12 18.39 -18.43 -6.87
N ASN A 13 17.69 -17.47 -7.49
CA ASN A 13 18.26 -16.56 -8.50
C ASN A 13 19.02 -15.42 -7.79
N VAL A 14 20.03 -15.83 -7.03
CA VAL A 14 20.80 -14.98 -6.11
C VAL A 14 21.44 -13.81 -6.85
N GLU A 15 21.98 -14.01 -8.05
CA GLU A 15 22.60 -12.94 -8.84
C GLU A 15 21.59 -11.87 -9.29
N VAL A 16 20.39 -12.27 -9.73
CA VAL A 16 19.35 -11.33 -10.17
C VAL A 16 18.80 -10.55 -8.99
N ALA A 17 18.52 -11.23 -7.87
CA ALA A 17 18.10 -10.58 -6.63
C ALA A 17 19.16 -9.60 -6.13
N ARG A 18 20.43 -10.02 -6.11
CA ARG A 18 21.58 -9.17 -5.74
C ARG A 18 21.66 -7.93 -6.62
N ASN A 19 21.52 -8.08 -7.94
CA ASN A 19 21.61 -6.95 -8.86
C ASN A 19 20.45 -5.96 -8.65
N ILE A 20 19.24 -6.45 -8.38
CA ILE A 20 18.08 -5.59 -8.06
C ILE A 20 18.26 -4.92 -6.69
N TYR A 21 18.77 -5.62 -5.67
CA TYR A 21 19.10 -5.02 -4.37
C TYR A 21 20.20 -3.95 -4.47
N GLN A 22 21.26 -4.21 -5.25
CA GLN A 22 22.32 -3.23 -5.50
C GLN A 22 21.78 -1.99 -6.22
N GLN A 23 20.95 -2.18 -7.25
CA GLN A 23 20.29 -1.06 -7.93
C GLN A 23 19.36 -0.26 -7.01
N LEU A 24 18.75 -0.89 -6.00
CA LEU A 24 17.94 -0.19 -5.00
C LEU A 24 18.79 0.65 -4.04
N ILE A 25 19.96 0.13 -3.63
CA ILE A 25 20.91 0.84 -2.75
C ILE A 25 21.56 2.02 -3.48
N ASP A 26 21.92 1.84 -4.76
CA ASP A 26 22.55 2.88 -5.57
C ASP A 26 21.58 4.04 -5.90
N PHE A 27 20.26 3.82 -5.80
CA PHE A 27 19.23 4.81 -6.11
C PHE A 27 18.79 5.67 -4.92
N ASP A 28 18.93 5.21 -3.66
CA ASP A 28 18.63 6.02 -2.46
C ASP A 28 19.18 5.42 -1.15
N ILE A 29 19.58 6.28 -0.21
CA ILE A 29 20.39 5.99 0.99
C ILE A 29 19.54 5.34 2.13
N SER A 30 18.23 5.19 1.95
CA SER A 30 17.30 4.79 3.03
C SER A 30 17.01 3.29 3.13
N TYR A 31 17.57 2.44 2.27
CA TYR A 31 17.30 1.00 2.26
C TYR A 31 18.29 0.20 3.15
N ARG A 32 18.31 0.48 4.46
CA ARG A 32 19.08 -0.34 5.42
C ARG A 32 18.78 -1.83 5.26
N ASP A 33 17.52 -2.20 5.07
CA ASP A 33 17.12 -3.60 4.89
C ASP A 33 17.64 -4.24 3.59
N ALA A 34 17.74 -3.47 2.48
CA ALA A 34 18.34 -3.98 1.25
C ALA A 34 19.87 -4.12 1.39
N ALA A 35 20.52 -3.19 2.10
CA ALA A 35 21.94 -3.25 2.40
C ALA A 35 22.27 -4.41 3.36
N ASP A 36 21.40 -4.68 4.34
CA ASP A 36 21.54 -5.82 5.26
C ASP A 36 21.31 -7.14 4.53
N ARG A 37 20.30 -7.22 3.64
CA ARG A 37 20.09 -8.39 2.76
C ARG A 37 21.23 -8.60 1.78
N LEU A 38 21.79 -7.53 1.22
CA LEU A 38 22.97 -7.63 0.36
C LEU A 38 24.17 -8.18 1.16
N LYS A 39 24.41 -7.67 2.37
CA LYS A 39 25.46 -8.21 3.27
C LYS A 39 25.24 -9.68 3.61
N GLU A 40 24.01 -10.10 3.87
CA GLU A 40 23.67 -11.51 4.11
C GLU A 40 23.93 -12.40 2.88
N LEU A 41 23.64 -11.88 1.67
CA LEU A 41 23.91 -12.55 0.39
C LEU A 41 25.41 -12.63 0.09
N GLU A 42 26.18 -11.58 0.42
CA GLU A 42 27.63 -11.51 0.25
C GLU A 42 28.39 -12.34 1.29
N ALA A 43 27.86 -12.44 2.51
CA ALA A 43 28.38 -13.29 3.57
C ALA A 43 28.06 -14.78 3.37
N GLY A 44 27.27 -15.15 2.36
CA GLY A 44 26.89 -16.54 2.08
C GLY A 44 26.00 -17.16 3.17
N GLN A 45 25.36 -16.34 4.01
CA GLN A 45 24.58 -16.78 5.18
C GLN A 45 23.08 -16.91 4.92
N VAL A 46 22.63 -16.74 3.67
CA VAL A 46 21.26 -17.10 3.32
C VAL A 46 21.13 -18.61 3.50
N PRO A 47 20.28 -19.11 4.42
CA PRO A 47 20.05 -20.53 4.54
C PRO A 47 19.38 -20.96 3.23
N VAL A 48 20.16 -21.55 2.34
CA VAL A 48 19.61 -22.46 1.33
C VAL A 48 19.04 -23.61 2.16
N PRO A 49 17.73 -23.91 2.09
CA PRO A 49 17.18 -25.04 2.80
C PRO A 49 17.98 -26.30 2.45
N GLN A 50 18.69 -26.84 3.42
CA GLN A 50 19.37 -28.12 3.27
C GLN A 50 18.30 -29.20 3.34
N GLU A 51 18.11 -29.93 2.24
CA GLU A 51 17.27 -31.12 2.20
C GLU A 51 17.82 -32.15 3.19
N ALA A 52 17.22 -32.23 4.37
CA ALA A 52 17.45 -33.29 5.33
C ALA A 52 16.60 -34.50 4.94
N GLY A 53 17.26 -35.65 4.79
CA GLY A 53 16.65 -36.88 4.29
C GLY A 53 15.46 -37.38 5.12
N ARG A 54 14.46 -37.89 4.37
CA ARG A 54 13.49 -38.95 4.69
C ARG A 54 13.07 -39.10 6.16
N ASP A 55 11.84 -38.71 6.48
CA ASP A 55 10.70 -39.64 6.47
C ASP A 55 9.35 -38.88 6.58
N GLU A 56 8.41 -39.32 5.74
CA GLU A 56 6.93 -39.18 5.77
C GLU A 56 6.23 -37.79 5.85
N GLU A 57 5.54 -37.49 4.74
CA GLU A 57 4.30 -36.72 4.61
C GLU A 57 4.24 -35.31 5.21
N THR A 58 4.83 -34.35 4.49
CA THR A 58 4.24 -33.00 4.37
C THR A 58 4.40 -32.58 2.92
N THR A 59 3.29 -32.45 2.20
CA THR A 59 3.23 -31.97 0.82
C THR A 59 3.97 -30.64 0.71
N ALA A 60 5.19 -30.66 0.18
CA ALA A 60 5.86 -29.50 -0.37
C ALA A 60 4.95 -28.97 -1.48
N GLY A 61 4.35 -27.80 -1.26
CA GLY A 61 3.52 -27.14 -2.27
C GLY A 61 4.35 -26.96 -3.53
N GLU A 62 3.85 -27.48 -4.64
CA GLU A 62 4.42 -27.28 -5.97
C GLU A 62 4.67 -25.79 -6.21
N LEU A 63 5.85 -25.47 -6.72
CA LEU A 63 6.20 -24.10 -7.07
C LEU A 63 5.32 -23.63 -8.24
N PRO A 64 4.91 -22.35 -8.25
CA PRO A 64 4.18 -21.73 -9.36
C PRO A 64 4.81 -22.00 -10.73
N GLU A 65 4.01 -22.49 -11.69
CA GLU A 65 4.42 -22.64 -13.10
C GLU A 65 4.81 -21.28 -13.71
N ASP A 66 5.57 -21.28 -14.81
CA ASP A 66 6.02 -20.05 -15.51
C ASP A 66 4.88 -19.05 -15.80
N ALA A 67 3.63 -19.54 -15.94
CA ALA A 67 2.44 -18.73 -16.11
C ALA A 67 2.05 -17.91 -14.86
N GLU A 68 2.06 -18.51 -13.66
CA GLU A 68 1.74 -17.82 -12.41
C GLU A 68 2.77 -16.71 -12.08
N LEU A 69 4.01 -16.90 -12.54
CA LEU A 69 5.08 -15.91 -12.41
C LEU A 69 4.94 -14.74 -13.36
N GLN A 70 4.52 -15.01 -14.60
CA GLN A 70 4.17 -13.96 -15.54
C GLN A 70 2.97 -13.17 -15.02
N GLU A 71 1.96 -13.83 -14.46
CA GLU A 71 0.78 -13.19 -13.86
C GLU A 71 1.17 -12.28 -12.69
N GLN A 72 2.04 -12.73 -11.78
CA GLN A 72 2.56 -11.90 -10.69
C GLN A 72 3.35 -10.67 -11.20
N VAL A 73 4.19 -10.84 -12.22
CA VAL A 73 4.96 -9.73 -12.82
C VAL A 73 4.02 -8.72 -13.49
N VAL A 74 3.02 -9.21 -14.23
CA VAL A 74 1.99 -8.38 -14.87
C VAL A 74 1.21 -7.61 -13.82
N GLY A 75 0.73 -8.26 -12.75
CA GLY A 75 0.00 -7.62 -11.67
C GLY A 75 0.80 -6.52 -10.95
N VAL A 76 2.11 -6.73 -10.76
CA VAL A 76 3.01 -5.69 -10.20
C VAL A 76 3.14 -4.48 -11.12
N MET A 77 3.22 -4.68 -12.43
CA MET A 77 3.30 -3.58 -13.41
C MET A 77 1.97 -2.83 -13.52
N GLU A 78 0.84 -3.54 -13.51
CA GLU A 78 -0.49 -2.95 -13.53
C GLU A 78 -0.75 -2.09 -12.30
N GLY A 79 -0.37 -2.56 -11.11
CA GLY A 79 -0.48 -1.80 -9.87
C GLY A 79 0.37 -0.53 -9.89
N PHE A 80 1.60 -0.63 -10.39
CA PHE A 80 2.50 0.51 -10.53
C PHE A 80 1.93 1.59 -11.47
N ASP A 81 1.45 1.16 -12.64
CA ASP A 81 0.87 2.04 -13.64
C ASP A 81 -0.45 2.66 -13.14
N PHE A 82 -1.24 1.91 -12.37
CA PHE A 82 -2.43 2.42 -11.72
C PHE A 82 -2.10 3.56 -10.75
N LEU A 83 -1.20 3.34 -9.78
CA LEU A 83 -0.82 4.36 -8.82
C LEU A 83 -0.28 5.61 -9.52
N ARG A 84 0.46 5.45 -10.63
CA ARG A 84 1.01 6.57 -11.41
C ARG A 84 -0.05 7.45 -12.06
N ARG A 85 -1.25 6.94 -12.31
CA ARG A 85 -2.36 7.70 -12.89
C ARG A 85 -3.17 8.49 -11.86
N ILE A 86 -3.00 8.21 -10.57
CA ILE A 86 -3.73 8.92 -9.53
C ILE A 86 -3.15 10.33 -9.40
N PRO A 87 -3.98 11.39 -9.38
CA PRO A 87 -3.52 12.78 -9.27
C PRO A 87 -2.60 13.05 -8.06
N LEU A 88 -2.73 12.24 -7.00
CA LEU A 88 -1.85 12.28 -5.82
C LEU A 88 -0.37 12.06 -6.17
N PHE A 89 -0.09 11.18 -7.14
CA PHE A 89 1.26 10.77 -7.55
C PHE A 89 1.67 11.35 -8.91
N GLU A 90 0.85 12.25 -9.48
CA GLU A 90 1.16 12.95 -10.72
C GLU A 90 2.49 13.71 -10.59
N ASP A 91 3.27 13.73 -11.67
CA ASP A 91 4.61 14.33 -11.75
C ASP A 91 5.62 13.83 -10.70
N MET A 92 5.38 12.66 -10.09
CA MET A 92 6.40 12.03 -9.26
C MET A 92 7.50 11.46 -10.18
N PRO A 93 8.79 11.79 -9.96
CA PRO A 93 9.88 11.17 -10.68
C PRO A 93 9.80 9.65 -10.59
N LEU A 94 10.12 8.96 -11.68
CA LEU A 94 9.98 7.50 -11.78
C LEU A 94 10.67 6.77 -10.60
N ALA A 95 11.83 7.27 -10.17
CA ALA A 95 12.58 6.76 -9.04
C ALA A 95 11.80 6.83 -7.71
N GLN A 96 11.25 8.00 -7.39
CA GLN A 96 10.44 8.19 -6.19
C GLN A 96 9.19 7.32 -6.23
N MET A 97 8.58 7.17 -7.42
CA MET A 97 7.39 6.34 -7.58
C MET A 97 7.69 4.86 -7.36
N LYS A 98 8.85 4.38 -7.82
CA LYS A 98 9.32 3.03 -7.53
C LYS A 98 9.54 2.82 -6.03
N SER A 99 10.14 3.80 -5.36
CA SER A 99 10.34 3.74 -3.91
C SER A 99 9.02 3.77 -3.15
N PHE A 100 8.06 4.59 -3.57
CA PHE A 100 6.72 4.63 -2.99
C PHE A 100 5.97 3.30 -3.19
N TYR A 101 5.99 2.76 -4.41
CA TYR A 101 5.35 1.48 -4.71
C TYR A 101 5.94 0.33 -3.88
N ASN A 102 7.25 0.35 -3.62
CA ASN A 102 7.92 -0.69 -2.83
C ASN A 102 7.47 -0.74 -1.36
N ILE A 103 6.98 0.37 -0.81
CA ILE A 103 6.47 0.44 0.57
C ILE A 103 4.95 0.21 0.65
N CYS A 104 4.30 -0.01 -0.50
CA CYS A 104 2.89 -0.37 -0.58
C CYS A 104 2.73 -1.90 -0.48
N GLU A 105 1.68 -2.32 0.22
CA GLU A 105 1.22 -3.70 0.24
C GLU A 105 -0.17 -3.78 -0.38
N GLU A 106 -0.38 -4.73 -1.30
CA GLU A 106 -1.72 -4.96 -1.83
C GLU A 106 -2.53 -5.78 -0.81
N ARG A 107 -3.73 -5.28 -0.50
CA ARG A 107 -4.68 -5.91 0.42
C ARG A 107 -5.99 -6.14 -0.30
N VAL A 108 -6.55 -7.33 -0.09
CA VAL A 108 -7.88 -7.69 -0.57
C VAL A 108 -8.82 -7.70 0.62
N PHE A 109 -9.99 -7.08 0.45
CA PHE A 109 -11.06 -7.09 1.43
C PHE A 109 -12.33 -7.65 0.79
N GLU A 110 -12.97 -8.59 1.46
CA GLU A 110 -14.25 -9.16 1.05
C GLU A 110 -15.42 -8.22 1.41
N PRO A 111 -16.58 -8.34 0.74
CA PRO A 111 -17.75 -7.53 1.06
C PRO A 111 -18.09 -7.56 2.56
N ALA A 112 -18.46 -6.40 3.10
CA ALA A 112 -18.73 -6.11 4.51
C ALA A 112 -17.53 -6.16 5.46
N GLU A 113 -16.31 -6.46 4.99
CA GLU A 113 -15.12 -6.36 5.84
C GLU A 113 -14.82 -4.91 6.23
N VAL A 114 -14.30 -4.75 7.46
CA VAL A 114 -13.88 -3.46 8.00
C VAL A 114 -12.44 -3.17 7.60
N ILE A 115 -12.25 -2.06 6.89
CA ILE A 115 -10.92 -1.58 6.50
C ILE A 115 -10.37 -0.62 7.56
N ILE A 116 -11.23 0.27 8.08
CA ILE A 116 -10.89 1.22 9.14
C ILE A 116 -12.00 1.21 10.18
N GLU A 117 -11.64 1.10 11.46
CA GLU A 117 -12.58 1.19 12.57
C GLU A 117 -12.52 2.59 13.20
N GLN A 118 -13.68 3.23 13.41
CA GLN A 118 -13.77 4.60 13.95
C GLN A 118 -13.22 4.69 15.38
N GLY A 119 -12.58 5.82 15.70
CA GLY A 119 -12.06 6.10 17.04
C GLY A 119 -10.82 5.28 17.42
N ARG A 120 -10.27 4.51 16.49
CA ARG A 120 -8.99 3.81 16.66
C ARG A 120 -7.83 4.69 16.19
N PRO A 121 -6.60 4.45 16.64
CA PRO A 121 -5.43 5.08 16.03
C PRO A 121 -5.40 4.79 14.52
N GLY A 122 -5.20 5.80 13.69
CA GLY A 122 -5.02 5.61 12.25
C GLY A 122 -3.61 5.12 11.95
N LEU A 123 -3.50 3.88 11.46
CA LEU A 123 -2.21 3.20 11.29
C LEU A 123 -1.76 3.09 9.83
N ALA A 124 -2.62 3.41 8.86
CA ALA A 124 -2.30 3.28 7.44
C ALA A 124 -3.14 4.20 6.55
N LEU A 125 -2.63 4.45 5.34
CA LEU A 125 -3.34 4.99 4.19
C LEU A 125 -3.75 3.82 3.30
N TYR A 126 -4.98 3.84 2.79
CA TYR A 126 -5.43 2.89 1.77
C TYR A 126 -5.78 3.63 0.49
N VAL A 127 -5.21 3.22 -0.64
CA VAL A 127 -5.54 3.70 -1.98
C VAL A 127 -6.31 2.61 -2.72
N LEU A 128 -7.55 2.89 -3.11
CA LEU A 128 -8.46 1.91 -3.70
C LEU A 128 -8.06 1.65 -5.16
N ARG A 129 -7.78 0.39 -5.47
CA ARG A 129 -7.47 -0.09 -6.84
C ARG A 129 -8.72 -0.61 -7.53
N GLU A 130 -9.51 -1.40 -6.81
CA GLU A 130 -10.74 -2.03 -7.30
C GLU A 130 -11.81 -2.06 -6.20
N GLY A 131 -13.07 -2.17 -6.61
CA GLY A 131 -14.21 -2.23 -5.70
C GLY A 131 -14.64 -0.87 -5.15
N GLN A 132 -15.52 -0.91 -4.16
CA GLN A 132 -16.13 0.26 -3.54
C GLN A 132 -16.14 0.11 -2.02
N VAL A 133 -15.99 1.23 -1.32
CA VAL A 133 -16.07 1.29 0.15
C VAL A 133 -17.11 2.30 0.59
N GLY A 134 -17.77 2.00 1.70
CA GLY A 134 -18.67 2.91 2.40
C GLY A 134 -17.95 3.54 3.59
N VAL A 135 -18.05 4.86 3.73
CA VAL A 135 -17.55 5.62 4.88
C VAL A 135 -18.74 5.94 5.77
N HIS A 136 -18.73 5.42 6.99
CA HIS A 136 -19.81 5.53 7.95
C HIS A 136 -19.33 6.30 9.18
N ARG A 137 -20.10 7.32 9.58
CA ARG A 137 -19.88 8.04 10.82
C ARG A 137 -20.90 7.59 11.86
N GLN A 138 -20.39 7.13 12.98
CA GLN A 138 -21.19 6.75 14.14
C GLN A 138 -21.26 7.90 15.14
N GLU A 139 -22.48 8.26 15.54
CA GLU A 139 -22.80 9.24 16.58
C GLU A 139 -23.82 8.60 17.54
N GLY A 140 -23.35 8.19 18.73
CA GLY A 140 -24.13 7.38 19.66
C GLY A 140 -24.54 6.04 19.03
N ASP A 141 -25.84 5.74 19.07
CA ASP A 141 -26.41 4.51 18.49
C ASP A 141 -26.73 4.64 16.99
N HIS A 142 -26.49 5.82 16.40
CA HIS A 142 -26.83 6.08 15.00
C HIS A 142 -25.58 5.97 14.14
N SER A 143 -25.67 5.20 13.04
CA SER A 143 -24.64 5.12 12.02
C SER A 143 -25.18 5.68 10.71
N SER A 144 -24.44 6.59 10.09
CA SER A 144 -24.82 7.22 8.82
C SER A 144 -23.69 7.10 7.80
N GLU A 145 -24.03 6.67 6.58
CA GLU A 145 -23.09 6.69 5.46
C GLU A 145 -22.91 8.15 4.98
N VAL A 146 -21.67 8.63 5.06
CA VAL A 146 -21.31 10.02 4.71
C VAL A 146 -20.71 10.12 3.30
N ALA A 147 -20.06 9.06 2.84
CA ALA A 147 -19.47 8.98 1.52
C ALA A 147 -19.36 7.52 1.04
N GLU A 148 -19.38 7.36 -0.28
CA GLU A 148 -18.98 6.13 -0.97
C GLU A 148 -17.75 6.48 -1.80
N LEU A 149 -16.73 5.63 -1.78
CA LEU A 149 -15.46 5.87 -2.46
C LEU A 149 -15.08 4.68 -3.34
N GLY A 150 -14.42 4.94 -4.46
CA GLY A 150 -14.06 3.94 -5.46
C GLY A 150 -12.61 4.02 -5.95
N PRO A 151 -12.28 3.34 -7.07
CA PRO A 151 -10.92 3.26 -7.58
C PRO A 151 -10.29 4.64 -7.82
N GLY A 152 -9.06 4.81 -7.34
CA GLY A 152 -8.28 6.05 -7.43
C GLY A 152 -8.48 6.98 -6.23
N GLU A 153 -9.50 6.74 -5.40
CA GLU A 153 -9.69 7.44 -4.14
C GLU A 153 -8.93 6.75 -2.99
N TYR A 154 -8.82 7.46 -1.86
CA TYR A 154 -8.08 6.99 -0.70
C TYR A 154 -8.78 7.35 0.61
N VAL A 155 -8.44 6.59 1.66
CA VAL A 155 -8.95 6.72 3.03
C VAL A 155 -7.84 6.53 4.06
N GLY A 156 -8.06 7.06 5.27
CA GLY A 156 -7.09 7.02 6.37
C GLY A 156 -6.13 8.22 6.38
N GLU A 157 -6.27 9.14 5.43
CA GLU A 157 -5.41 10.31 5.30
C GLU A 157 -5.51 11.27 6.49
N MET A 158 -6.69 11.39 7.10
CA MET A 158 -6.94 12.36 8.17
C MET A 158 -6.04 12.08 9.37
N SER A 159 -6.11 10.87 9.92
CA SER A 159 -5.32 10.45 11.08
C SER A 159 -3.81 10.42 10.81
N LEU A 160 -3.38 10.36 9.55
CA LEU A 160 -1.98 10.49 9.19
C LEU A 160 -1.49 11.95 9.24
N VAL A 161 -2.39 12.89 8.98
CA VAL A 161 -2.07 14.33 8.93
C VAL A 161 -2.22 15.00 10.29
N ASP A 162 -3.30 14.72 11.02
CA ASP A 162 -3.63 15.40 12.28
C ASP A 162 -3.31 14.59 13.54
N GLU A 163 -2.87 13.34 13.36
CA GLU A 163 -2.57 12.37 14.44
C GLU A 163 -3.76 12.07 15.37
N ALA A 164 -4.97 12.44 14.97
CA ALA A 164 -6.19 12.15 15.70
C ALA A 164 -6.66 10.70 15.43
N PRO A 165 -7.48 10.12 16.34
CA PRO A 165 -8.19 8.89 16.06
C PRO A 165 -9.01 8.98 14.76
N THR A 166 -9.23 7.84 14.12
CA THR A 166 -9.98 7.72 12.87
C THR A 166 -11.37 8.33 13.00
N SER A 167 -11.71 9.23 12.08
CA SER A 167 -12.92 10.05 12.13
C SER A 167 -14.20 9.30 11.75
N ALA A 168 -14.07 8.18 11.04
CA ALA A 168 -15.15 7.37 10.53
C ALA A 168 -14.73 5.91 10.37
N ARG A 169 -15.72 5.02 10.28
CA ARG A 169 -15.56 3.60 9.94
C ARG A 169 -15.60 3.45 8.43
N VAL A 170 -14.74 2.61 7.86
CA VAL A 170 -14.72 2.30 6.43
C VAL A 170 -14.95 0.81 6.24
N THR A 171 -15.92 0.45 5.41
CA THR A 171 -16.28 -0.94 5.12
C THR A 171 -16.32 -1.21 3.62
N ALA A 172 -15.96 -2.42 3.21
CA ALA A 172 -16.02 -2.84 1.81
C ALA A 172 -17.48 -3.07 1.38
N LYS A 173 -17.95 -2.41 0.32
CA LYS A 173 -19.29 -2.61 -0.26
C LYS A 173 -19.30 -3.72 -1.34
N SER A 174 -18.13 -3.99 -1.90
CA SER A 174 -17.85 -5.07 -2.85
C SER A 174 -16.49 -5.68 -2.50
N ARG A 175 -16.01 -6.66 -3.28
CA ARG A 175 -14.62 -7.11 -3.15
C ARG A 175 -13.70 -5.95 -3.51
N VAL A 176 -12.85 -5.52 -2.57
CA VAL A 176 -11.95 -4.38 -2.71
C VAL A 176 -10.52 -4.86 -2.82
N VAL A 177 -9.77 -4.27 -3.74
CA VAL A 177 -8.31 -4.37 -3.78
C VAL A 177 -7.76 -2.98 -3.48
N ALA A 178 -6.86 -2.85 -2.52
CA ALA A 178 -6.28 -1.57 -2.11
C ALA A 178 -4.78 -1.67 -1.88
N PHE A 179 -4.05 -0.58 -2.15
CA PHE A 179 -2.69 -0.41 -1.69
C PHE A 179 -2.70 0.17 -0.27
N GLU A 180 -2.18 -0.58 0.69
CA GLU A 180 -1.94 -0.17 2.06
C GLU A 180 -0.52 0.41 2.19
N ILE A 181 -0.42 1.58 2.81
CA ILE A 181 0.86 2.14 3.25
C ILE A 181 0.77 2.43 4.74
N SER A 182 1.60 1.78 5.55
CA SER A 182 1.61 2.04 6.99
C SER A 182 2.03 3.48 7.30
N ARG A 183 1.56 4.02 8.42
CA ARG A 183 1.87 5.37 8.90
C ARG A 183 3.37 5.62 8.93
N ASP A 184 4.14 4.69 9.48
CA ASP A 184 5.59 4.84 9.64
C ASP A 184 6.33 4.84 8.31
N HIS A 185 5.90 4.02 7.34
CA HIS A 185 6.47 4.06 5.99
C HIS A 185 6.10 5.34 5.26
N PHE A 186 4.84 5.77 5.37
CA PHE A 186 4.36 6.99 4.73
C PHE A 186 5.10 8.22 5.26
N LEU A 187 5.17 8.40 6.58
CA LEU A 187 5.85 9.55 7.19
C LEU A 187 7.35 9.57 6.86
N ARG A 188 8.03 8.42 6.92
CA ARG A 188 9.44 8.33 6.49
C ARG A 188 9.63 8.71 5.02
N PHE A 189 8.71 8.27 4.15
CA PHE A 189 8.74 8.61 2.73
C PHE A 189 8.57 10.11 2.50
N LEU A 190 7.63 10.76 3.21
CA LEU A 190 7.44 12.20 3.13
C LEU A 190 8.68 12.97 3.63
N GLN A 191 9.27 12.55 4.75
CA GLN A 191 10.48 13.16 5.31
C GLN A 191 11.70 13.06 4.37
N ALA A 192 11.81 11.98 3.60
CA ALA A 192 12.87 11.82 2.62
C ALA A 192 12.62 12.63 1.33
N ASN A 193 11.40 13.13 1.10
CA ASN A 193 10.97 13.71 -0.17
C ASN A 193 10.17 15.01 0.01
N ASP A 194 10.80 16.10 0.45
CA ASP A 194 10.15 17.38 0.76
C ASP A 194 9.20 17.91 -0.33
N ARG A 195 9.63 17.88 -1.60
CA ARG A 195 8.80 18.34 -2.73
C ARG A 195 7.54 17.50 -2.90
N PHE A 196 7.65 16.20 -2.66
CA PHE A 196 6.51 15.30 -2.69
C PHE A 196 5.61 15.55 -1.48
N ALA A 197 6.17 15.73 -0.28
CA ALA A 197 5.40 16.01 0.92
C ALA A 197 4.48 17.23 0.77
N VAL A 198 4.99 18.34 0.23
CA VAL A 198 4.18 19.54 -0.05
C VAL A 198 3.05 19.25 -1.04
N ARG A 199 3.31 18.41 -2.06
CA ARG A 199 2.29 18.02 -3.05
C ARG A 199 1.21 17.15 -2.42
N VAL A 200 1.58 16.11 -1.68
CA VAL A 200 0.65 15.23 -0.95
C VAL A 200 -0.23 16.04 -0.04
N LEU A 201 0.36 16.90 0.81
CA LEU A 201 -0.41 17.75 1.72
C LEU A 201 -1.40 18.64 0.95
N ARG A 202 -0.99 19.22 -0.17
CA ARG A 202 -1.88 20.03 -1.02
C ARG A 202 -3.03 19.21 -1.59
N VAL A 203 -2.79 17.98 -2.02
CA VAL A 203 -3.82 17.09 -2.55
C VAL A 203 -4.76 16.66 -1.44
N PHE A 204 -4.25 16.24 -0.28
CA PHE A 204 -5.04 15.90 0.90
C PHE A 204 -5.94 17.06 1.31
N VAL A 205 -5.40 18.27 1.47
CA VAL A 205 -6.18 19.47 1.82
C VAL A 205 -7.26 19.75 0.76
N ARG A 206 -6.94 19.66 -0.54
CA ARG A 206 -7.94 19.87 -1.61
C ARG A 206 -9.08 18.85 -1.53
N THR A 207 -8.75 17.57 -1.34
CA THR A 207 -9.72 16.49 -1.20
C THR A 207 -10.60 16.67 0.04
N LEU A 208 -10.00 16.99 1.18
CA LEU A 208 -10.73 17.28 2.42
C LEU A 208 -11.66 18.49 2.27
N CYS A 209 -11.18 19.57 1.64
CA CYS A 209 -12.01 20.73 1.33
C CYS A 209 -13.19 20.37 0.41
N GLN A 210 -12.99 19.50 -0.58
CA GLN A 210 -14.05 19.07 -1.49
C GLN A 210 -15.09 18.20 -0.75
N ARG A 211 -14.62 17.18 -0.02
CA ARG A 211 -15.49 16.31 0.80
C ARG A 211 -16.29 17.10 1.82
N LEU A 212 -15.69 18.12 2.46
CA LEU A 212 -16.40 19.01 3.38
C LEU A 212 -17.50 19.80 2.66
N ARG A 213 -17.20 20.40 1.49
CA ARG A 213 -18.22 21.12 0.69
C ARG A 213 -19.38 20.21 0.30
N ASP A 214 -19.08 19.00 -0.17
CA ASP A 214 -20.10 18.05 -0.61
C ASP A 214 -20.96 17.58 0.56
N THR A 215 -20.35 17.33 1.72
CA THR A 215 -21.07 16.94 2.95
C THR A 215 -21.97 18.07 3.44
N THR A 216 -21.46 19.30 3.51
CA THR A 216 -22.25 20.47 3.91
C THR A 216 -23.42 20.73 2.97
N ALA A 217 -23.23 20.57 1.64
CA ALA A 217 -24.30 20.72 0.66
C ALA A 217 -25.41 19.66 0.83
N LYS A 218 -25.02 18.40 1.10
CA LYS A 218 -25.96 17.30 1.39
C LYS A 218 -26.77 17.54 2.67
N LEU A 219 -26.15 18.14 3.69
CA LEU A 219 -26.84 18.49 4.94
C LEU A 219 -27.85 19.63 4.71
N ALA A 220 -27.46 20.69 4.00
CA ALA A 220 -28.35 21.81 3.69
C ALA A 220 -29.55 21.40 2.82
N GLY A 221 -29.39 20.41 1.95
CA GLY A 221 -30.48 19.89 1.11
C GLY A 221 -31.46 18.94 1.81
N LYS A 222 -31.15 18.47 3.02
CA LYS A 222 -32.04 17.59 3.82
C LYS A 222 -33.01 18.35 4.74
N GLU A 223 -32.89 19.68 4.82
CA GLU A 223 -33.74 20.54 5.66
C GLU A 223 -34.96 21.14 4.90
N GLN A 224 -35.30 20.63 3.71
CA GLN A 224 -36.48 21.06 2.92
C GLN A 224 -37.53 19.96 2.78
#